data_AF-A0A3M2GUR5-F1
#
_entry.id   AF-A0A3M2GUR5-F1
#
_cell.length_a   1.000
_cell.length_b   1.000
_cell.length_c   1.000
_cell.angle_alpha   90.00
_cell.angle_beta   90.00
_cell.angle_gamma   90.00
#
_symmetry.space_group_name_H-M   'P 1'
#
loop_
_entity.id
_entity.type
_entity.pdbx_description
1 polymer ?
#
loop_
_entity_poly.entity_id
_entity_poly.type
_entity_poly.pdbx_seq_one_letter_code
_entity_poly.pdbx_strand_id
1 'polypeptide(L)'
;MGERLSYFDENIPCLAACPVHTNAGAYVAAIADGHDELAYLLARLPNPFPSVCGRVCAAPCEDACRRGRIDEPIAIRALKRFVTERYGVEVGPNSRWNALAAPEAERPERVAIVGAGPAGLAAAHDLRLHGYPVTLYEASDVLGGMMRLGIPEYRLDRRLLDAEIDAVIGLGVDVRLEHRLGRDVTLEELRRDFDAVFLAIGATRGRDLDIEGHDADGVFRAVEYLLNVNRGFKVDVGDKVVVIGGGNVALDAARTALRAAAYAAAGRDE
;
A
#
# COMPACT_ATOMS: atom_id res chain seq x y z
N MET A 1 4.65 20.55 -27.30
CA MET A 1 3.85 20.93 -26.12
C MET A 1 4.24 20.12 -24.88
N GLY A 2 4.54 18.81 -25.02
CA GLY A 2 4.97 17.96 -23.90
C GLY A 2 6.26 18.39 -23.18
N GLU A 3 7.35 18.72 -23.90
CA GLU A 3 8.62 19.15 -23.28
C GLU A 3 8.53 20.48 -22.51
N ARG A 4 7.55 21.33 -22.82
CA ARG A 4 7.39 22.64 -22.16
C ARG A 4 6.60 22.53 -20.86
N LEU A 5 5.79 21.47 -20.70
CA LEU A 5 5.03 21.19 -19.48
C LEU A 5 5.87 20.39 -18.46
N SER A 6 6.72 19.47 -18.92
CA SER A 6 7.64 18.72 -18.03
C SER A 6 8.57 19.66 -17.25
N TYR A 7 9.03 20.76 -17.87
CA TYR A 7 9.81 21.80 -17.20
C TYR A 7 9.07 22.40 -15.99
N PHE A 8 7.75 22.61 -16.07
CA PHE A 8 6.99 23.17 -14.95
C PHE A 8 6.80 22.16 -13.82
N ASP A 9 6.52 20.91 -14.14
CA ASP A 9 6.32 19.85 -13.14
C ASP A 9 7.63 19.51 -12.42
N GLU A 10 8.75 19.44 -13.13
CA GLU A 10 10.10 19.28 -12.55
C GLU A 10 10.48 20.45 -11.64
N ASN A 11 9.94 21.65 -11.92
CA ASN A 11 10.11 22.82 -11.07
C ASN A 11 9.21 22.84 -9.83
N ILE A 12 8.38 21.83 -9.61
CA ILE A 12 7.64 21.59 -8.36
C ILE A 12 8.27 20.37 -7.67
N PRO A 13 9.31 20.55 -6.84
CA PRO A 13 10.14 19.43 -6.37
C PRO A 13 9.36 18.35 -5.60
N CYS A 14 8.35 18.75 -4.83
CA CYS A 14 7.52 17.81 -4.07
C CYS A 14 6.60 16.97 -4.96
N LEU A 15 6.16 17.51 -6.11
CA LEU A 15 5.40 16.77 -7.12
C LEU A 15 6.32 15.81 -7.88
N ALA A 16 7.46 16.31 -8.36
CA ALA A 16 8.45 15.52 -9.09
C ALA A 16 9.03 14.35 -8.26
N ALA A 17 9.20 14.55 -6.95
CA ALA A 17 9.68 13.50 -6.05
C ALA A 17 8.59 12.50 -5.63
N CYS A 18 7.31 12.78 -5.87
CA CYS A 18 6.23 11.85 -5.54
C CYS A 18 6.13 10.75 -6.62
N PRO A 19 6.29 9.45 -6.28
CA PRO A 19 6.27 8.38 -7.28
C PRO A 19 4.93 8.22 -8.02
N VAL A 20 3.84 8.68 -7.39
CA VAL A 20 2.49 8.68 -7.98
C VAL A 20 2.08 10.08 -8.45
N HIS A 21 3.03 11.01 -8.56
CA HIS A 21 2.80 12.38 -9.05
C HIS A 21 1.62 13.10 -8.35
N THR A 22 1.45 12.89 -7.04
CA THR A 22 0.48 13.68 -6.26
C THR A 22 0.94 15.12 -6.19
N ASN A 23 0.08 16.06 -6.59
CA ASN A 23 0.37 17.49 -6.49
C ASN A 23 0.27 17.97 -5.04
N ALA A 24 1.36 17.76 -4.29
CA ALA A 24 1.48 18.14 -2.90
C ALA A 24 1.33 19.64 -2.67
N GLY A 25 1.89 20.47 -3.55
CA GLY A 25 1.74 21.93 -3.45
C GLY A 25 0.28 22.36 -3.53
N ALA A 26 -0.49 21.77 -4.45
CA ALA A 26 -1.90 22.11 -4.63
C ALA A 26 -2.77 21.73 -3.42
N TYR A 27 -2.63 20.51 -2.88
CA TYR A 27 -3.45 20.14 -1.73
C TYR A 27 -3.01 20.85 -0.44
N VAL A 28 -1.72 21.18 -0.28
CA VAL A 28 -1.25 21.97 0.86
C VAL A 28 -1.80 23.40 0.79
N ALA A 29 -1.81 24.02 -0.39
CA ALA A 29 -2.42 25.33 -0.60
C ALA A 29 -3.93 25.31 -0.32
N ALA A 30 -4.63 24.28 -0.79
CA ALA A 30 -6.06 24.11 -0.53
C ALA A 30 -6.36 23.99 0.98
N ILE A 31 -5.53 23.27 1.75
CA ILE A 31 -5.66 23.23 3.23
C ILE A 31 -5.45 24.64 3.83
N ALA A 32 -4.44 25.37 3.38
CA ALA A 32 -4.15 26.71 3.87
C ALA A 32 -5.31 27.71 3.62
N ASP A 33 -6.01 27.53 2.49
CA ASP A 33 -7.18 28.33 2.11
C ASP A 33 -8.50 27.84 2.76
N GLY A 34 -8.46 26.78 3.57
CA GLY A 34 -9.63 26.21 4.25
C GLY A 34 -10.50 25.29 3.39
N HIS A 35 -9.99 24.86 2.23
CA HIS A 35 -10.67 23.97 1.27
C HIS A 35 -10.24 22.50 1.45
N ASP A 36 -10.47 21.93 2.63
CA ASP A 36 -9.96 20.58 2.97
C ASP A 36 -10.55 19.45 2.10
N GLU A 37 -11.81 19.56 1.67
CA GLU A 37 -12.42 18.57 0.77
C GLU A 37 -11.72 18.55 -0.59
N LEU A 38 -11.42 19.73 -1.15
CA LEU A 38 -10.63 19.86 -2.37
C LEU A 38 -9.22 19.30 -2.18
N ALA A 39 -8.59 19.58 -1.04
CA ALA A 39 -7.28 19.04 -0.72
C ALA A 39 -7.29 17.50 -0.67
N TYR A 40 -8.32 16.89 -0.09
CA TYR A 40 -8.50 15.43 -0.14
C TYR A 40 -8.62 14.92 -1.57
N LEU A 41 -9.50 15.53 -2.39
CA LEU A 41 -9.69 15.12 -3.79
C LEU A 41 -8.39 15.21 -4.59
N LEU A 42 -7.61 16.27 -4.40
CA LEU A 42 -6.28 16.43 -5.02
C LEU A 42 -5.27 15.36 -4.57
N ALA A 43 -5.29 14.99 -3.29
CA ALA A 43 -4.42 13.94 -2.75
C ALA A 43 -4.81 12.53 -3.23
N ARG A 44 -6.11 12.28 -3.43
CA ARG A 44 -6.70 11.01 -3.90
C ARG A 44 -6.62 10.83 -5.41
N LEU A 45 -6.62 11.91 -6.18
CA LEU A 45 -6.79 11.86 -7.64
C LEU A 45 -5.83 10.88 -8.33
N PRO A 46 -4.49 10.94 -8.14
CA PRO A 46 -3.57 10.00 -8.78
C PRO A 46 -3.20 8.80 -7.88
N ASN A 47 -3.80 8.69 -6.70
CA ASN A 47 -3.39 7.72 -5.69
C ASN A 47 -4.61 6.97 -5.14
N PRO A 48 -4.78 5.66 -5.40
CA PRO A 48 -5.88 4.89 -4.85
C PRO A 48 -5.79 4.66 -3.34
N PHE A 49 -4.60 4.88 -2.75
CA PHE A 49 -4.30 4.61 -1.33
C PHE A 49 -3.82 5.86 -0.57
N PRO A 50 -4.54 7.00 -0.58
CA PRO A 50 -4.09 8.20 0.11
C PRO A 50 -4.02 8.02 1.63
N SER A 51 -4.91 7.21 2.24
CA SER A 51 -4.97 7.02 3.69
C SER A 51 -3.82 6.14 4.18
N VAL A 52 -3.47 5.07 3.45
CA VAL A 52 -2.23 4.29 3.67
C VAL A 52 -1.01 5.19 3.47
N CYS A 53 -0.92 5.93 2.35
CA CYS A 53 0.24 6.80 2.10
C CYS A 53 0.38 7.92 3.14
N GLY A 54 -0.70 8.43 3.71
CA GLY A 54 -0.67 9.39 4.82
C GLY A 54 -0.05 8.84 6.11
N ARG A 55 0.08 7.51 6.24
CA ARG A 55 0.59 6.83 7.44
C ARG A 55 1.98 6.23 7.24
N VAL A 56 2.21 5.56 6.11
CA VAL A 56 3.40 4.71 5.93
C VAL A 56 4.33 5.12 4.79
N CYS A 57 3.97 6.12 3.99
CA CYS A 57 4.84 6.62 2.92
C CYS A 57 6.19 7.11 3.49
N ALA A 58 7.28 6.89 2.75
CA ALA A 58 8.60 7.42 3.10
C ALA A 58 8.72 8.95 2.92
N ALA A 59 7.69 9.60 2.37
CA ALA A 59 7.59 11.04 2.17
C ALA A 59 8.76 11.66 1.36
N PRO A 60 9.13 11.11 0.18
CA PRO A 60 10.20 11.70 -0.65
C PRO A 60 9.88 13.14 -1.11
N CYS A 61 8.59 13.51 -1.13
CA CYS A 61 8.13 14.87 -1.37
C CYS A 61 8.56 15.87 -0.28
N GLU A 62 8.76 15.42 0.96
CA GLU A 62 9.30 16.22 2.07
C GLU A 62 10.82 16.37 1.91
N ASP A 63 11.54 15.30 1.58
CA ASP A 63 12.99 15.35 1.32
C ASP A 63 13.35 16.34 0.19
N ALA A 64 12.53 16.35 -0.87
CA ALA A 64 12.72 17.26 -2.00
C ALA A 64 12.15 18.67 -1.76
N CYS A 65 11.47 18.91 -0.63
CA CYS A 65 10.70 20.14 -0.41
C CYS A 65 11.58 21.39 -0.51
N ARG A 66 11.17 22.35 -1.36
CA ARG A 66 11.90 23.62 -1.53
C ARG A 66 12.03 24.40 -0.22
N ARG A 67 11.03 24.33 0.67
CA ARG A 67 11.04 25.02 1.97
C ARG A 67 12.16 24.51 2.89
N GLY A 68 12.53 23.23 2.79
CA GLY A 68 13.65 22.66 3.55
C GLY A 68 15.02 23.27 3.23
N ARG A 69 15.15 24.08 2.17
CA ARG A 69 16.36 24.89 1.90
C ARG A 69 16.39 26.23 2.64
N ILE A 70 15.27 26.61 3.25
CA ILE A 70 15.13 27.85 4.02
C ILE A 70 15.15 27.52 5.51
N ASP A 71 14.26 26.65 5.95
CA ASP A 71 14.16 26.17 7.34
C ASP A 71 13.85 24.68 7.38
N GLU A 72 12.58 24.27 7.33
CA GLU A 72 12.13 22.90 7.45
C GLU A 72 11.18 22.50 6.31
N PRO A 73 11.22 21.24 5.84
CA PRO A 73 10.21 20.74 4.92
C PRO A 73 8.79 20.88 5.47
N ILE A 74 7.84 21.13 4.57
CA ILE A 74 6.42 21.02 4.92
C ILE A 74 6.11 19.57 5.30
N ALA A 75 5.31 19.37 6.35
CA ALA A 75 4.85 18.06 6.80
C ALA A 75 3.75 17.47 5.86
N ILE A 76 4.11 17.29 4.58
CA ILE A 76 3.24 16.90 3.47
C ILE A 76 2.48 15.58 3.73
N ARG A 77 3.13 14.58 4.33
CA ARG A 77 2.51 13.29 4.71
C ARG A 77 1.51 13.46 5.84
N ALA A 78 1.83 14.29 6.84
CA ALA A 78 0.92 14.58 7.95
C ALA A 78 -0.31 15.35 7.47
N LEU A 79 -0.13 16.33 6.58
CA LEU A 79 -1.22 17.07 5.94
C LEU A 79 -2.10 16.17 5.05
N LYS A 80 -1.50 15.20 4.35
CA LYS A 80 -2.25 14.16 3.63
C LYS A 80 -3.14 13.36 4.60
N ARG A 81 -2.57 12.91 5.72
CA ARG A 81 -3.33 12.20 6.75
C ARG A 81 -4.47 13.05 7.33
N PHE A 82 -4.22 14.33 7.60
CA PHE A 82 -5.25 15.25 8.10
C PHE A 82 -6.48 15.29 7.18
N VAL A 83 -6.28 15.42 5.86
CA VAL A 83 -7.42 15.46 4.92
C VAL A 83 -8.06 14.09 4.71
N THR A 84 -7.31 12.99 4.76
CA THR A 84 -7.91 11.65 4.68
C THR A 84 -8.73 11.30 5.92
N GLU A 85 -8.31 11.73 7.12
CA GLU A 85 -9.10 11.52 8.34
C GLU A 85 -10.43 12.30 8.33
N ARG A 86 -10.56 13.35 7.51
CA ARG A 86 -11.82 14.11 7.34
C ARG A 86 -12.71 13.66 6.18
N TYR A 87 -12.12 13.17 5.08
CA TYR A 87 -12.85 12.93 3.83
C TYR A 87 -12.56 11.56 3.18
N GLY A 88 -11.57 10.84 3.67
CA GLY A 88 -11.18 9.51 3.21
C GLY A 88 -12.06 8.40 3.75
N VAL A 89 -11.57 7.17 3.65
CA VAL A 89 -12.29 5.98 4.15
C VAL A 89 -12.51 6.00 5.67
N GLU A 90 -11.71 6.80 6.39
CA GLU A 90 -11.80 6.98 7.83
C GLU A 90 -13.16 7.48 8.32
N VAL A 91 -13.91 8.24 7.49
CA VAL A 91 -15.25 8.73 7.83
C VAL A 91 -16.39 7.81 7.38
N GLY A 92 -16.06 6.59 6.94
CA GLY A 92 -17.01 5.54 6.59
C GLY A 92 -17.97 5.96 5.47
N PRO A 93 -19.31 5.82 5.64
CA PRO A 93 -20.29 6.16 4.60
C PRO A 93 -20.24 7.60 4.08
N ASN A 94 -19.67 8.54 4.86
CA ASN A 94 -19.52 9.93 4.45
C ASN A 94 -18.26 10.17 3.59
N SER A 95 -17.49 9.11 3.32
CA SER A 95 -16.26 9.18 2.54
C SER A 95 -16.51 9.74 1.15
N ARG A 96 -15.57 10.58 0.72
CA ARG A 96 -15.47 11.07 -0.66
C ARG A 96 -14.64 10.15 -1.55
N TRP A 97 -14.22 8.99 -1.06
CA TRP A 97 -13.51 8.01 -1.88
C TRP A 97 -14.36 7.58 -3.08
N ASN A 98 -15.66 7.33 -2.87
CA ASN A 98 -16.61 6.92 -3.91
C ASN A 98 -17.01 8.07 -4.86
N ALA A 99 -16.42 9.26 -4.73
CA ALA A 99 -16.68 10.35 -5.67
C ALA A 99 -16.21 10.02 -7.11
N LEU A 100 -15.32 9.04 -7.25
CA LEU A 100 -14.96 8.43 -8.53
C LEU A 100 -15.90 7.24 -8.78
N ALA A 101 -16.77 7.38 -9.78
CA ALA A 101 -17.75 6.35 -10.14
C ALA A 101 -17.11 5.18 -10.88
N ALA A 102 -17.77 4.03 -10.80
CA ALA A 102 -17.54 2.92 -11.73
C ALA A 102 -17.66 3.42 -13.19
N PRO A 103 -16.96 2.78 -14.15
CA PRO A 103 -16.97 3.21 -15.54
C PRO A 103 -18.40 3.20 -16.11
N GLU A 104 -18.75 4.23 -16.88
CA GLU A 104 -20.08 4.33 -17.52
C GLU A 104 -20.32 3.25 -18.59
N ALA A 105 -19.24 2.71 -19.15
CA ALA A 105 -19.29 1.64 -20.15
C ALA A 105 -18.16 0.63 -19.93
N GLU A 106 -18.47 -0.65 -20.10
CA GLU A 106 -17.47 -1.72 -20.07
C GLU A 106 -16.82 -1.91 -21.43
N ARG A 107 -15.51 -2.12 -21.39
CA ARG A 107 -14.72 -2.53 -22.55
C ARG A 107 -14.80 -4.05 -22.72
N PRO A 108 -14.72 -4.56 -23.97
CA PRO A 108 -14.76 -5.99 -24.20
C PRO A 108 -13.48 -6.71 -23.73
N GLU A 109 -12.33 -6.02 -23.70
CA GLU A 109 -11.04 -6.61 -23.33
C GLU A 109 -10.94 -6.87 -21.83
N ARG A 110 -10.58 -8.09 -21.44
CA ARG A 110 -10.49 -8.53 -20.05
C ARG A 110 -9.04 -8.59 -19.59
N VAL A 111 -8.78 -8.16 -18.36
CA VAL A 111 -7.43 -8.15 -17.78
C VAL A 111 -7.33 -9.04 -16.55
N ALA A 112 -6.37 -9.95 -16.54
CA ALA A 112 -5.98 -10.69 -15.35
C ALA A 112 -4.84 -10.00 -14.60
N ILE A 113 -4.95 -9.87 -13.29
CA ILE A 113 -3.90 -9.37 -12.41
C ILE A 113 -3.50 -10.48 -11.46
N VAL A 114 -2.21 -10.81 -11.36
CA VAL A 114 -1.70 -11.81 -10.43
C VAL A 114 -0.95 -11.13 -9.28
N GLY A 115 -1.55 -11.11 -8.10
CA GLY A 115 -1.06 -10.50 -6.86
C GLY A 115 -1.93 -9.33 -6.41
N ALA A 116 -2.50 -9.42 -5.21
CA ALA A 116 -3.32 -8.40 -4.55
C ALA A 116 -2.51 -7.43 -3.67
N GLY A 117 -1.25 -7.19 -4.03
CA GLY A 117 -0.42 -6.18 -3.38
C GLY A 117 -0.77 -4.75 -3.82
N PRO A 118 -0.05 -3.73 -3.32
CA PRO A 118 -0.28 -2.34 -3.70
C PRO A 118 -0.24 -2.12 -5.21
N ALA A 119 0.69 -2.76 -5.92
CA ALA A 119 0.79 -2.64 -7.38
C ALA A 119 -0.41 -3.24 -8.12
N GLY A 120 -0.84 -4.44 -7.73
CA GLY A 120 -1.98 -5.12 -8.38
C GLY A 120 -3.30 -4.41 -8.12
N LEU A 121 -3.52 -3.94 -6.89
CA LEU A 121 -4.72 -3.19 -6.55
C LEU A 121 -4.74 -1.79 -7.20
N ALA A 122 -3.59 -1.10 -7.30
CA ALA A 122 -3.52 0.16 -8.02
C ALA A 122 -3.79 -0.02 -9.52
N ALA A 123 -3.23 -1.06 -10.14
CA ALA A 123 -3.53 -1.41 -11.52
C ALA A 123 -5.02 -1.75 -11.71
N ALA A 124 -5.62 -2.51 -10.79
CA ALA A 124 -7.04 -2.84 -10.81
C ALA A 124 -7.90 -1.57 -10.75
N HIS A 125 -7.59 -0.65 -9.84
CA HIS A 125 -8.25 0.65 -9.72
C HIS A 125 -8.23 1.41 -11.06
N ASP A 126 -7.05 1.61 -11.64
CA ASP A 126 -6.92 2.41 -12.87
C ASP A 126 -7.60 1.73 -14.06
N LEU A 127 -7.45 0.41 -14.22
CA LEU A 127 -8.09 -0.35 -15.29
C LEU A 127 -9.62 -0.31 -15.18
N ARG A 128 -10.17 -0.42 -13.97
CA ARG A 128 -11.61 -0.29 -13.74
C ARG A 128 -12.10 1.11 -14.09
N LEU A 129 -11.39 2.17 -13.69
CA LEU A 129 -11.77 3.53 -14.09
C LEU A 129 -11.75 3.74 -15.62
N HIS A 130 -10.93 2.98 -16.36
CA HIS A 130 -10.88 3.00 -17.82
C HIS A 130 -11.89 2.06 -18.52
N GLY A 131 -12.72 1.35 -17.75
CA GLY A 131 -13.78 0.48 -18.26
C GLY A 131 -13.41 -0.99 -18.47
N TYR A 132 -12.17 -1.40 -18.19
CA TYR A 132 -11.73 -2.78 -18.44
C TYR A 132 -12.25 -3.71 -17.34
N PRO A 133 -12.91 -4.84 -17.66
CA PRO A 133 -13.16 -5.92 -16.69
C PRO A 133 -11.84 -6.48 -16.14
N VAL A 134 -11.74 -6.58 -14.82
CA VAL A 134 -10.52 -7.03 -14.12
C VAL A 134 -10.83 -8.24 -13.25
N THR A 135 -10.04 -9.29 -13.39
CA THR A 135 -9.98 -10.42 -12.43
C THR A 135 -8.62 -10.43 -11.74
N LEU A 136 -8.63 -10.40 -10.42
CA LEU A 136 -7.46 -10.36 -9.57
C LEU A 136 -7.26 -11.71 -8.86
N TYR A 137 -6.12 -12.35 -9.07
CA TYR A 137 -5.74 -13.63 -8.48
C TYR A 137 -4.71 -13.40 -7.37
N GLU A 138 -4.99 -13.89 -6.16
CA GLU A 138 -4.11 -13.76 -5.00
C GLU A 138 -3.81 -15.14 -4.41
N ALA A 139 -2.54 -15.39 -4.08
CA ALA A 139 -2.12 -16.66 -3.51
C ALA A 139 -2.51 -16.84 -2.04
N SER A 140 -2.76 -15.74 -1.34
CA SER A 140 -3.22 -15.69 0.05
C SER A 140 -4.74 -15.75 0.16
N ASP A 141 -5.19 -16.05 1.37
CA ASP A 141 -6.56 -15.89 1.90
C ASP A 141 -6.98 -14.42 2.16
N VAL A 142 -6.08 -13.44 1.95
CA VAL A 142 -6.33 -12.02 2.25
C VAL A 142 -5.69 -11.11 1.22
N LEU A 143 -6.30 -9.94 1.00
CA LEU A 143 -5.80 -8.90 0.09
C LEU A 143 -4.83 -7.94 0.80
N GLY A 144 -4.10 -7.14 0.00
CA GLY A 144 -3.23 -6.05 0.48
C GLY A 144 -1.74 -6.37 0.45
N GLY A 145 -1.36 -7.63 0.20
CA GLY A 145 0.03 -8.05 0.07
C GLY A 145 0.90 -7.55 1.23
N MET A 146 2.05 -6.93 0.93
CA MET A 146 2.96 -6.41 1.96
C MET A 146 2.40 -5.25 2.80
N MET A 147 1.36 -4.55 2.36
CA MET A 147 0.69 -3.56 3.22
C MET A 147 0.01 -4.25 4.42
N ARG A 148 -0.55 -5.44 4.20
CA ARG A 148 -1.15 -6.26 5.24
C ARG A 148 -0.11 -7.13 5.96
N LEU A 149 0.65 -7.91 5.20
CA LEU A 149 1.50 -8.98 5.73
C LEU A 149 2.88 -8.49 6.16
N GLY A 150 3.35 -7.37 5.62
CA GLY A 150 4.68 -6.84 5.94
C GLY A 150 4.63 -5.73 7.00
N ILE A 151 3.73 -4.77 6.85
CA ILE A 151 3.66 -3.61 7.75
C ILE A 151 2.92 -3.98 9.05
N PRO A 152 3.52 -3.75 10.23
CA PRO A 152 2.86 -3.99 11.51
C PRO A 152 1.59 -3.15 11.68
N GLU A 153 0.59 -3.73 12.33
CA GLU A 153 -0.72 -3.09 12.56
C GLU A 153 -0.62 -1.76 13.33
N TYR A 154 0.32 -1.62 14.26
CA TYR A 154 0.51 -0.35 14.98
C TYR A 154 0.92 0.82 14.06
N ARG A 155 1.40 0.54 12.84
CA ARG A 155 1.70 1.55 11.81
C ARG A 155 0.57 1.73 10.81
N LEU A 156 -0.12 0.64 10.51
CA LEU A 156 -1.17 0.60 9.50
C LEU A 156 -2.33 -0.27 9.99
N ASP A 157 -3.35 0.41 10.49
CA ASP A 157 -4.59 -0.19 10.98
C ASP A 157 -5.26 -1.07 9.92
N ARG A 158 -5.72 -2.26 10.33
CA ARG A 158 -6.31 -3.23 9.40
C ARG A 158 -7.66 -2.77 8.86
N ARG A 159 -8.49 -2.15 9.69
CA ARG A 159 -9.82 -1.67 9.28
C ARG A 159 -9.70 -0.56 8.24
N LEU A 160 -8.72 0.31 8.39
CA LEU A 160 -8.42 1.35 7.42
C LEU A 160 -7.93 0.77 6.09
N LEU A 161 -7.02 -0.21 6.16
CA LEU A 161 -6.52 -0.89 4.97
C LEU A 161 -7.64 -1.64 4.25
N ASP A 162 -8.49 -2.37 4.98
CA ASP A 162 -9.68 -3.04 4.46
C ASP A 162 -10.56 -2.04 3.73
N ALA A 163 -10.87 -0.90 4.34
CA ALA A 163 -11.76 0.09 3.74
C ALA A 163 -11.20 0.70 2.43
N GLU A 164 -9.89 0.94 2.30
CA GLU A 164 -9.31 1.39 1.02
C GLU A 164 -9.28 0.27 -0.04
N ILE A 165 -9.02 -0.98 0.37
CA ILE A 165 -9.07 -2.14 -0.53
C ILE A 165 -10.49 -2.36 -1.04
N ASP A 166 -11.47 -2.40 -0.14
CA ASP A 166 -12.89 -2.61 -0.45
C ASP A 166 -13.40 -1.55 -1.42
N ALA A 167 -12.93 -0.33 -1.27
CA ALA A 167 -13.29 0.74 -2.17
C ALA A 167 -12.76 0.47 -3.60
N VAL A 168 -11.53 -0.02 -3.75
CA VAL A 168 -10.98 -0.48 -5.05
C VAL A 168 -11.79 -1.66 -5.60
N ILE A 169 -12.09 -2.66 -4.76
CA ILE A 169 -12.87 -3.84 -5.18
C ILE A 169 -14.29 -3.43 -5.61
N GLY A 170 -14.87 -2.45 -4.92
CA GLY A 170 -16.19 -1.87 -5.20
C GLY A 170 -16.32 -1.22 -6.58
N LEU A 171 -15.21 -1.00 -7.30
CA LEU A 171 -15.22 -0.61 -8.72
C LEU A 171 -15.61 -1.78 -9.65
N GLY A 172 -15.89 -2.97 -9.12
CA GLY A 172 -16.28 -4.17 -9.88
C GLY A 172 -15.10 -5.06 -10.23
N VAL A 173 -14.12 -5.20 -9.34
CA VAL A 173 -13.00 -6.14 -9.50
C VAL A 173 -13.45 -7.54 -9.08
N ASP A 174 -13.31 -8.54 -9.95
CA ASP A 174 -13.51 -9.95 -9.56
C ASP A 174 -12.27 -10.45 -8.82
N VAL A 175 -12.45 -11.08 -7.66
CA VAL A 175 -11.34 -11.48 -6.78
C VAL A 175 -11.32 -13.00 -6.59
N ARG A 176 -10.15 -13.59 -6.84
CA ARG A 176 -9.86 -15.02 -6.66
C ARG A 176 -8.74 -15.18 -5.64
N LEU A 177 -9.12 -15.35 -4.37
CA LEU A 177 -8.20 -15.66 -3.27
C LEU A 177 -7.73 -17.12 -3.35
N GLU A 178 -6.63 -17.44 -2.68
CA GLU A 178 -6.03 -18.78 -2.64
C GLU A 178 -5.72 -19.37 -4.03
N HIS A 179 -5.48 -18.51 -5.03
CA HIS A 179 -5.09 -18.90 -6.39
C HIS A 179 -3.64 -18.52 -6.65
N ARG A 180 -2.73 -19.47 -6.42
CA ARG A 180 -1.30 -19.28 -6.66
C ARG A 180 -0.94 -19.59 -8.11
N LEU A 181 -0.31 -18.62 -8.77
CA LEU A 181 0.30 -18.81 -10.08
C LEU A 181 1.34 -19.95 -10.07
N GLY A 182 1.21 -20.89 -10.99
CA GLY A 182 2.03 -22.09 -11.12
C GLY A 182 1.51 -23.30 -10.34
N ARG A 183 0.44 -23.16 -9.55
CA ARG A 183 -0.19 -24.28 -8.82
C ARG A 183 -1.69 -24.37 -9.09
N ASP A 184 -2.42 -23.29 -8.82
CA ASP A 184 -3.87 -23.24 -8.90
C ASP A 184 -4.34 -22.58 -10.22
N VAL A 185 -3.45 -21.79 -10.84
CA VAL A 185 -3.62 -21.21 -12.18
C VAL A 185 -2.27 -21.12 -12.89
N THR A 186 -2.22 -21.30 -14.21
CA THR A 186 -1.00 -21.16 -15.01
C THR A 186 -0.98 -19.89 -15.84
N LEU A 187 0.22 -19.41 -16.19
CA LEU A 187 0.35 -18.24 -17.06
C LEU A 187 -0.20 -18.51 -18.48
N GLU A 188 -0.16 -19.76 -18.93
CA GLU A 188 -0.71 -20.16 -20.24
C GLU A 188 -2.24 -20.06 -20.25
N GLU A 189 -2.91 -20.57 -19.21
CA GLU A 189 -4.37 -20.41 -19.06
C GLU A 189 -4.77 -18.94 -19.01
N LEU A 190 -4.07 -18.12 -18.22
CA LEU A 190 -4.37 -16.69 -18.12
C LEU A 190 -4.21 -15.98 -19.47
N ARG A 191 -3.17 -16.31 -20.25
CA ARG A 191 -2.95 -15.70 -21.59
C ARG A 191 -3.96 -16.16 -22.63
N ARG A 192 -4.54 -17.35 -22.45
CA ARG A 192 -5.61 -17.86 -23.33
C ARG A 192 -6.93 -17.18 -23.00
N ASP A 193 -7.19 -16.98 -21.71
CA ASP A 193 -8.51 -16.57 -21.22
C ASP A 193 -8.65 -15.03 -21.08
N PHE A 194 -7.55 -14.27 -21.07
CA PHE A 194 -7.55 -12.81 -20.93
C PHE A 194 -6.73 -12.13 -22.03
N ASP A 195 -7.13 -10.91 -22.39
CA ASP A 195 -6.46 -10.09 -23.40
C ASP A 195 -5.14 -9.50 -22.89
N ALA A 196 -5.03 -9.31 -21.58
CA ALA A 196 -3.80 -8.88 -20.93
C ALA A 196 -3.62 -9.54 -19.56
N VAL A 197 -2.35 -9.73 -19.16
CA VAL A 197 -1.97 -10.26 -17.85
C VAL A 197 -0.94 -9.34 -17.20
N PHE A 198 -1.22 -8.86 -16.00
CA PHE A 198 -0.30 -8.07 -15.19
C PHE A 198 0.21 -8.88 -13.99
N LEU A 199 1.54 -9.05 -13.91
CA LEU A 199 2.17 -9.80 -12.82
C LEU A 199 2.63 -8.85 -11.71
N ALA A 200 1.95 -8.91 -10.56
CA ALA A 200 2.15 -8.06 -9.39
C ALA A 200 2.45 -8.87 -8.10
N ILE A 201 3.10 -10.03 -8.25
CA ILE A 201 3.35 -11.00 -7.17
C ILE A 201 4.33 -10.52 -6.08
N GLY A 202 5.12 -9.47 -6.37
CA GLY A 202 6.08 -8.90 -5.43
C GLY A 202 7.23 -9.85 -5.04
N ALA A 203 7.99 -9.44 -4.02
CA ALA A 203 9.10 -10.20 -3.45
C ALA A 203 8.75 -10.66 -2.03
N THR A 204 8.24 -11.88 -1.91
CA THR A 204 7.68 -12.41 -0.65
C THR A 204 8.66 -13.23 0.17
N ARG A 205 9.82 -13.61 -0.40
CA ARG A 205 10.84 -14.42 0.28
C ARG A 205 11.84 -13.53 1.01
N GLY A 206 12.16 -13.91 2.24
CA GLY A 206 13.27 -13.32 3.00
C GLY A 206 14.63 -13.68 2.38
N ARG A 207 15.65 -12.88 2.69
CA ARG A 207 17.04 -13.19 2.35
C ARG A 207 17.67 -13.97 3.50
N ASP A 208 18.40 -15.03 3.15
CA ASP A 208 19.24 -15.76 4.10
C ASP A 208 20.59 -15.07 4.34
N LEU A 209 21.24 -15.47 5.42
CA LEU A 209 22.62 -15.13 5.71
C LEU A 209 23.49 -16.36 5.44
N ASP A 210 24.57 -16.18 4.68
CA ASP A 210 25.55 -17.25 4.41
C ASP A 210 26.54 -17.35 5.58
N ILE A 211 26.03 -17.80 6.73
CA ILE A 211 26.80 -17.99 7.96
C ILE A 211 26.40 -19.30 8.64
N GLU A 212 27.32 -19.86 9.42
CA GLU A 212 27.04 -21.01 10.28
C GLU A 212 25.92 -20.67 11.28
N GLY A 213 24.95 -21.59 11.43
CA GLY A 213 23.81 -21.43 12.33
C GLY A 213 22.68 -20.53 11.83
N HIS A 214 22.65 -20.14 10.55
CA HIS A 214 21.56 -19.34 9.98
C HIS A 214 20.19 -20.06 9.97
N ASP A 215 20.18 -21.37 10.14
CA ASP A 215 19.02 -22.26 10.18
C ASP A 215 18.74 -22.82 11.59
N ALA A 216 19.45 -22.34 12.62
CA ALA A 216 19.27 -22.78 13.99
C ALA A 216 17.89 -22.36 14.57
N ASP A 217 17.41 -23.12 15.55
CA ASP A 217 16.18 -22.79 16.27
C ASP A 217 16.26 -21.38 16.89
N GLY A 218 15.21 -20.58 16.66
CA GLY A 218 15.14 -19.18 17.11
C GLY A 218 15.74 -18.16 16.13
N VAL A 219 16.29 -18.59 14.99
CA VAL A 219 16.69 -17.70 13.90
C VAL A 219 15.53 -17.54 12.92
N PHE A 220 15.00 -16.31 12.82
CA PHE A 220 13.87 -16.00 11.94
C PHE A 220 14.29 -15.07 10.80
N ARG A 221 13.80 -15.34 9.59
CA ARG A 221 13.80 -14.32 8.54
C ARG A 221 12.80 -13.24 8.92
N ALA A 222 13.22 -11.98 8.91
CA ALA A 222 12.37 -10.86 9.36
C ALA A 222 11.03 -10.76 8.62
N VAL A 223 10.99 -11.10 7.33
CA VAL A 223 9.75 -11.13 6.55
C VAL A 223 8.78 -12.20 7.05
N GLU A 224 9.29 -13.40 7.35
CA GLU A 224 8.47 -14.52 7.85
C GLU A 224 7.98 -14.24 9.27
N TYR A 225 8.85 -13.67 10.11
CA TYR A 225 8.49 -13.21 11.45
C TYR A 225 7.32 -12.21 11.41
N LEU A 226 7.46 -11.13 10.63
CA LEU A 226 6.44 -10.10 10.51
C LEU A 226 5.15 -10.64 9.89
N LEU A 227 5.25 -11.49 8.88
CA LEU A 227 4.08 -12.14 8.25
C LEU A 227 3.30 -12.96 9.27
N ASN A 228 3.98 -13.77 10.08
CA ASN A 228 3.33 -14.60 11.09
C ASN A 228 2.65 -13.74 12.16
N VAL A 229 3.34 -12.72 12.68
CA VAL A 229 2.75 -11.80 13.66
C VAL A 229 1.53 -11.06 13.08
N ASN A 230 1.63 -10.60 11.83
CA ASN A 230 0.52 -9.90 11.17
C ASN A 230 -0.67 -10.79 10.84
N ARG A 231 -0.48 -12.12 10.81
CA ARG A 231 -1.55 -13.12 10.73
C ARG A 231 -2.15 -13.47 12.09
N GLY A 232 -1.66 -12.86 13.18
CA GLY A 232 -2.10 -13.14 14.54
C GLY A 232 -1.40 -14.34 15.19
N PHE A 233 -0.43 -14.98 14.53
CA PHE A 233 0.31 -16.07 15.13
C PHE A 233 1.23 -15.56 16.24
N LYS A 234 1.24 -16.26 17.37
CA LYS A 234 2.24 -16.03 18.42
C LYS A 234 3.60 -16.53 17.93
N VAL A 235 4.56 -15.63 17.83
CA VAL A 235 5.95 -15.98 17.54
C VAL A 235 6.80 -15.75 18.80
N ASP A 236 7.41 -16.81 19.31
CA ASP A 236 8.30 -16.73 20.45
C ASP A 236 9.69 -16.26 20.00
N VAL A 237 10.12 -15.11 20.49
CA VAL A 237 11.41 -14.49 20.19
C VAL A 237 12.35 -14.50 21.40
N GLY A 238 11.93 -15.10 22.52
CA GLY A 238 12.67 -15.10 23.78
C GLY A 238 12.86 -13.71 24.42
N ASP A 239 13.72 -13.65 25.44
CA ASP A 239 13.94 -12.43 26.23
C ASP A 239 14.95 -11.46 25.60
N LYS A 240 15.89 -11.98 24.80
CA LYS A 240 16.98 -11.21 24.20
C LYS A 240 16.96 -11.39 22.69
N VAL A 241 16.57 -10.32 21.99
CA VAL A 241 16.42 -10.32 20.54
C VAL A 241 17.55 -9.52 19.90
N VAL A 242 18.20 -10.11 18.89
CA VAL A 242 19.13 -9.42 18.01
C VAL A 242 18.49 -9.31 16.63
N VAL A 243 18.43 -8.09 16.08
CA VAL A 243 17.93 -7.84 14.73
C VAL A 243 19.10 -7.47 13.82
N ILE A 244 19.27 -8.22 12.74
CA ILE A 244 20.35 -8.01 11.77
C ILE A 244 19.78 -7.28 10.55
N GLY A 245 20.20 -6.02 10.37
CA GLY A 245 19.80 -5.16 9.24
C GLY A 245 19.52 -3.71 9.67
N GLY A 246 19.46 -2.80 8.68
CA GLY A 246 19.26 -1.36 8.92
C GLY A 246 18.08 -0.74 8.16
N GLY A 247 17.28 -1.54 7.47
CA GLY A 247 16.14 -1.07 6.68
C GLY A 247 14.82 -1.02 7.45
N ASN A 248 13.74 -0.61 6.77
CA ASN A 248 12.39 -0.55 7.34
C ASN A 248 11.94 -1.88 7.96
N VAL A 249 12.24 -3.00 7.29
CA VAL A 249 11.91 -4.35 7.79
C VAL A 249 12.62 -4.64 9.11
N ALA A 250 13.88 -4.22 9.28
CA ALA A 250 14.61 -4.42 10.53
C ALA A 250 14.01 -3.58 11.66
N LEU A 251 13.65 -2.32 11.40
CA LEU A 251 12.98 -1.47 12.38
C LEU A 251 11.61 -2.01 12.78
N ASP A 252 10.82 -2.49 11.83
CA ASP A 252 9.52 -3.08 12.11
C ASP A 252 9.67 -4.40 12.89
N ALA A 253 10.64 -5.25 12.55
CA ALA A 253 10.92 -6.47 13.31
C ALA A 253 11.34 -6.15 14.75
N ALA A 254 12.27 -5.22 14.96
CA ALA A 254 12.72 -4.81 16.28
C ALA A 254 11.57 -4.24 17.13
N ARG A 255 10.76 -3.34 16.56
CA ARG A 255 9.61 -2.74 17.26
C ARG A 255 8.49 -3.72 17.53
N THR A 256 8.33 -4.73 16.68
CA THR A 256 7.35 -5.81 16.86
C THR A 256 7.81 -6.78 17.95
N ALA A 257 9.10 -7.11 18.00
CA ALA A 257 9.68 -7.93 19.07
C ALA A 257 9.51 -7.28 20.44
N LEU A 258 9.75 -5.96 20.55
CA LEU A 258 9.47 -5.20 21.79
C LEU A 258 7.99 -5.20 22.21
N ARG A 259 7.08 -5.47 21.26
CA ARG A 259 5.62 -5.54 21.47
C ARG A 259 5.13 -6.98 21.60
N ALA A 260 6.01 -7.98 21.57
CA ALA A 260 5.62 -9.39 21.55
C ALA A 260 4.70 -9.77 22.74
N ALA A 261 4.93 -9.20 23.93
CA ALA A 261 4.06 -9.42 25.09
C ALA A 261 2.63 -8.87 24.89
N ALA A 262 2.49 -7.70 24.27
CA ALA A 262 1.18 -7.11 23.95
C ALA A 262 0.46 -7.90 22.86
N TYR A 263 1.18 -8.37 21.84
CA TYR A 263 0.63 -9.24 20.80
C TYR A 263 0.24 -10.63 21.33
N ALA A 264 1.02 -11.19 22.25
CA ALA A 264 0.71 -12.46 22.91
C ALA A 264 -0.51 -12.40 23.84
N ALA A 265 -0.91 -11.21 24.29
CA ALA A 265 -2.11 -10.99 25.08
C ALA A 265 -3.37 -10.83 24.20
N ALA A 266 -3.24 -10.29 22.99
CA ALA A 266 -4.35 -10.07 22.06
C ALA A 266 -4.86 -11.36 21.39
N GLY A 267 -4.00 -12.38 21.24
CA GLY A 267 -4.38 -13.70 20.72
C GLY A 267 -5.02 -14.65 21.74
N ARG A 268 -5.69 -14.13 22.79
CA ARG A 268 -6.33 -14.92 23.86
C ARG A 268 -7.86 -14.90 23.85
N ASP A 269 -8.46 -14.30 22.83
CA ASP A 269 -9.92 -14.28 22.65
C ASP A 269 -10.32 -15.22 21.49
N GLU A 270 -10.03 -16.51 21.67
CA GLU A 270 -10.71 -17.66 21.04
C GLU A 270 -10.90 -18.74 22.12
#